data_AF-A0A8J7I231-F1
#
_entry.id   AF-A0A8J7I231-F1
#
_cell.length_a   1.000
_cell.length_b   1.000
_cell.length_c   1.000
_cell.angle_alpha   90.00
_cell.angle_beta   90.00
_cell.angle_gamma   90.00
#
_symmetry.space_group_name_H-M   'P 1'
#
loop_
_entity.id
_entity.type
_entity.pdbx_description
1 polymer ?
#
loop_
_entity_poly.entity_id
_entity_poly.type
_entity_poly.pdbx_seq_one_letter_code
_entity_poly.pdbx_strand_id
1 'polypeptide(L)'
;MQEKSSDRSFLLETSPTYNKNRLFSLDLLKALSITAVVSFHSLVLPKITYASSQLAIDTLFSPLRFCVPVFLTIYFLLFEKELVKHPVFTWTTLYKRLNRLLIPTVFWFLVTASLKLINRNPLLEVIASIFNGEIFTGAYYLLIIIQFIPVFILLRSWLNKLLTLIITICLQGLVFIYIYSIPFMPDHDYILEGLRIINRPLFIYWFVYMAFGAFFWKKWSFIVELSKKIPISLKIFLLTSYSLIQFFEFRWSFLIFKSEIPPFEYVNFSCMLSVVVLFLCFASIQENQFPIYIQKLVSLLSKYCLGIFCINGIICQILSSICLQLFAEARFNFYEILSLKLILWFLLLAISLSLSILLNCVGLKAVVR
;
A
#
# COMPACT_ATOMS: atom_id res chain seq x y z
N MET A 1 -28.27 -47.61 9.11
CA MET A 1 -27.98 -46.47 10.00
C MET A 1 -26.51 -46.53 10.35
N GLN A 2 -25.68 -45.78 9.64
CA GLN A 2 -24.24 -45.67 9.89
C GLN A 2 -23.97 -44.24 10.31
N GLU A 3 -23.59 -44.06 11.57
CA GLU A 3 -23.06 -42.79 12.09
C GLU A 3 -21.77 -42.44 11.37
N LYS A 4 -21.80 -41.35 10.59
CA LYS A 4 -20.60 -40.67 10.15
C LYS A 4 -20.09 -39.84 11.31
N SER A 5 -19.07 -40.33 12.01
CA SER A 5 -18.29 -39.55 12.95
C SER A 5 -17.63 -38.38 12.21
N SER A 6 -18.08 -37.17 12.54
CA SER A 6 -17.51 -35.92 12.08
C SER A 6 -16.31 -35.56 12.96
N ASP A 7 -15.18 -36.22 12.74
CA ASP A 7 -13.91 -35.74 13.30
C ASP A 7 -13.39 -34.59 12.44
N ARG A 8 -13.80 -33.39 12.84
CA ARG A 8 -13.18 -32.12 12.43
C ARG A 8 -11.79 -32.03 13.04
N SER A 9 -10.79 -32.62 12.40
CA SER A 9 -9.38 -32.29 12.59
C SER A 9 -9.07 -30.94 11.90
N PHE A 10 -9.64 -29.86 12.45
CA PHE A 10 -9.66 -28.51 11.85
C PHE A 10 -8.32 -27.74 11.96
N LEU A 11 -7.22 -28.35 12.39
CA LEU A 11 -5.97 -27.63 12.70
C LEU A 11 -4.66 -28.24 12.15
N LEU A 12 -4.71 -29.29 11.34
CA LEU A 12 -3.50 -29.95 10.82
C LEU A 12 -3.61 -30.32 9.33
N GLU A 13 -3.94 -29.35 8.47
CA GLU A 13 -3.40 -29.41 7.10
C GLU A 13 -1.96 -28.88 7.09
N THR A 14 -1.05 -29.65 7.70
CA THR A 14 0.37 -29.58 7.40
C THR A 14 0.63 -30.37 6.13
N SER A 15 0.28 -29.82 4.97
CA SER A 15 0.80 -30.30 3.70
C SER A 15 1.90 -29.34 3.21
N PRO A 16 3.19 -29.74 3.26
CA PRO A 16 4.32 -28.93 2.79
C PRO A 16 4.47 -29.04 1.27
N THR A 17 3.39 -29.16 0.51
CA THR A 17 3.41 -29.01 -0.95
C THR A 17 3.30 -27.53 -1.32
N TYR A 18 4.14 -26.71 -0.69
CA TYR A 18 4.20 -25.28 -0.94
C TYR A 18 4.97 -25.03 -2.25
N ASN A 19 4.19 -24.85 -3.33
CA ASN A 19 4.49 -24.25 -4.62
C ASN A 19 5.98 -23.89 -4.89
N LYS A 20 6.68 -24.68 -5.74
CA LYS A 20 8.05 -24.43 -6.25
C LYS A 20 8.27 -23.03 -6.89
N ASN A 21 7.21 -22.24 -7.07
CA ASN A 21 7.22 -20.91 -7.70
C ASN A 21 7.04 -19.73 -6.72
N ARG A 22 6.90 -19.99 -5.41
CA ARG A 22 6.72 -18.96 -4.38
C ARG A 22 8.04 -18.22 -4.14
N LEU A 23 7.97 -16.89 -4.09
CA LEU A 23 9.10 -16.04 -3.72
C LEU A 23 8.86 -15.49 -2.33
N PHE A 24 9.46 -16.13 -1.32
CA PHE A 24 9.28 -15.76 0.08
C PHE A 24 9.62 -14.28 0.36
N SER A 25 10.67 -13.74 -0.29
CA SER A 25 11.04 -12.33 -0.15
C SER A 25 9.94 -11.37 -0.59
N LEU A 26 9.13 -11.72 -1.61
CA LEU A 26 7.98 -10.91 -2.02
C LEU A 26 6.84 -11.02 -1.01
N ASP A 27 6.62 -12.20 -0.41
CA ASP A 27 5.64 -12.36 0.65
C ASP A 27 6.02 -11.56 1.91
N LEU A 28 7.32 -11.56 2.26
CA LEU A 28 7.85 -10.77 3.35
C LEU A 28 7.65 -9.27 3.10
N LEU A 29 7.99 -8.77 1.91
CA LEU A 29 7.77 -7.37 1.56
C LEU A 29 6.27 -7.00 1.59
N LYS A 30 5.38 -7.87 1.10
CA LYS A 30 3.93 -7.66 1.24
C LYS A 30 3.48 -7.62 2.69
N ALA A 31 3.99 -8.53 3.53
CA ALA A 31 3.67 -8.59 4.96
C ALA A 31 4.14 -7.33 5.70
N LEU A 32 5.34 -6.82 5.38
CA LEU A 32 5.86 -5.55 5.91
C LEU A 32 5.01 -4.37 5.43
N SER A 33 4.72 -4.29 4.13
CA SER A 33 3.89 -3.22 3.56
C SER A 33 2.47 -3.21 4.13
N ILE A 34 1.81 -4.36 4.29
CA ILE A 34 0.43 -4.38 4.81
C ILE A 34 0.40 -3.94 6.26
N THR A 35 1.39 -4.38 7.03
CA THR A 35 1.55 -3.99 8.43
C THR A 35 1.80 -2.49 8.55
N ALA A 36 2.62 -1.91 7.66
CA ALA A 36 2.87 -0.48 7.57
C ALA A 36 1.62 0.32 7.16
N VAL A 37 0.80 -0.17 6.22
CA VAL A 37 -0.50 0.44 5.88
C VAL A 37 -1.42 0.50 7.09
N VAL A 38 -1.57 -0.61 7.82
CA VAL A 38 -2.42 -0.64 9.02
C VAL A 38 -1.89 0.32 10.08
N SER A 39 -0.58 0.35 10.31
CA SER A 39 0.05 1.31 11.23
C SER A 39 -0.15 2.75 10.77
N PHE A 40 -0.09 3.05 9.48
CA PHE A 40 -0.33 4.40 8.97
C PHE A 40 -1.76 4.86 9.30
N HIS A 41 -2.74 3.97 9.14
CA HIS A 41 -4.16 4.25 9.41
C HIS A 41 -4.60 4.07 10.87
N SER A 42 -3.71 3.66 11.79
CA SER A 42 -4.08 3.40 13.18
C SER A 42 -4.29 4.65 14.04
N LEU A 43 -3.95 5.85 13.54
CA LEU A 43 -4.24 7.10 14.23
C LEU A 43 -5.66 7.56 13.86
N VAL A 44 -6.65 6.98 14.54
CA VAL A 44 -8.10 7.27 14.37
C VAL A 44 -8.61 8.36 15.32
N LEU A 45 -7.73 9.00 16.08
CA LEU A 45 -8.09 10.09 17.00
C LEU A 45 -8.49 11.36 16.21
N PRO A 46 -9.40 12.21 16.74
CA PRO A 46 -9.68 13.50 16.13
C PRO A 46 -8.45 14.41 16.17
N LYS A 47 -8.16 15.11 15.06
CA LYS A 47 -6.97 15.98 14.94
C LYS A 47 -6.83 16.99 16.08
N ILE A 48 -7.95 17.49 16.60
CA ILE A 48 -7.99 18.46 17.71
C ILE A 48 -7.32 17.90 18.98
N THR A 49 -7.50 16.60 19.25
CA THR A 49 -6.99 15.94 20.47
C THR A 49 -5.47 15.85 20.52
N TYR A 50 -4.79 15.98 19.38
CA TYR A 50 -3.35 15.90 19.25
C TYR A 50 -2.73 17.00 18.39
N ALA A 51 -3.42 18.12 18.19
CA ALA A 51 -2.98 19.18 17.27
C ALA A 51 -1.57 19.71 17.59
N SER A 52 -1.20 19.81 18.87
CA SER A 52 0.14 20.22 19.31
C SER A 52 1.25 19.24 18.93
N SER A 53 0.91 17.96 18.77
CA SER A 53 1.84 16.87 18.46
C SER A 53 1.69 16.32 17.04
N GLN A 54 0.75 16.85 16.24
CA GLN A 54 0.42 16.33 14.92
C GLN A 54 1.65 16.23 14.01
N LEU A 55 2.40 17.34 13.88
CA LEU A 55 3.59 17.35 13.03
C LEU A 55 4.63 16.32 13.47
N ALA A 56 4.88 16.21 14.78
CA ALA A 56 5.83 15.24 15.32
C ALA A 56 5.41 13.81 15.01
N ILE A 57 4.14 13.47 15.17
CA ILE A 57 3.60 12.14 14.89
C ILE A 57 3.63 11.84 13.40
N ASP A 58 3.12 12.75 12.57
CA ASP A 58 3.06 12.55 11.12
C ASP A 58 4.47 12.41 10.52
N THR A 59 5.45 13.11 11.08
CA THR A 59 6.86 13.00 10.66
C THR A 59 7.51 11.72 11.18
N LEU A 60 7.25 11.32 12.43
CA LEU A 60 7.79 10.07 12.99
C LEU A 60 7.36 8.83 12.18
N PHE A 61 6.12 8.82 11.70
CA PHE A 61 5.57 7.70 10.93
C PHE A 61 5.67 7.88 9.42
N SER A 62 6.23 8.99 8.93
CA SER A 62 6.42 9.24 7.49
C SER A 62 7.23 8.14 6.78
N PRO A 63 8.24 7.48 7.40
CA PRO A 63 8.97 6.38 6.77
C PRO A 63 8.09 5.19 6.40
N LEU A 64 6.93 4.99 7.03
CA LEU A 64 6.03 3.88 6.71
C LEU A 64 5.29 4.07 5.37
N ARG A 65 5.41 5.24 4.72
CA ARG A 65 4.78 5.52 3.43
C ARG A 65 5.40 4.77 2.26
N PHE A 66 6.51 4.05 2.46
CA PHE A 66 7.03 3.09 1.47
C PHE A 66 6.00 2.04 1.05
N CYS A 67 5.01 1.76 1.90
CA CYS A 67 4.14 0.62 1.77
C CYS A 67 3.38 0.59 0.44
N VAL A 68 2.83 1.72 -0.01
CA VAL A 68 2.09 1.85 -1.27
C VAL A 68 3.02 1.75 -2.50
N PRO A 69 4.14 2.50 -2.59
CA PRO A 69 5.18 2.29 -3.60
C PRO A 69 5.59 0.83 -3.77
N VAL A 70 5.92 0.16 -2.66
CA VAL A 70 6.34 -1.24 -2.67
C VAL A 70 5.21 -2.16 -3.12
N PHE A 71 3.98 -1.93 -2.66
CA PHE A 71 2.84 -2.72 -3.12
C PHE A 71 2.61 -2.59 -4.62
N LEU A 72 2.68 -1.37 -5.16
CA LEU A 72 2.50 -1.12 -6.58
C LEU A 72 3.63 -1.80 -7.40
N THR A 73 4.88 -1.68 -6.96
CA THR A 73 6.01 -2.38 -7.60
C THR A 73 5.87 -3.89 -7.54
N ILE A 74 5.49 -4.47 -6.39
CA ILE A 74 5.26 -5.92 -6.28
C ILE A 74 4.11 -6.37 -7.19
N TYR A 75 3.04 -5.59 -7.29
CA TYR A 75 1.92 -5.89 -8.18
C TYR A 75 2.39 -6.01 -9.63
N PHE A 76 3.11 -5.01 -10.14
CA PHE A 76 3.61 -5.03 -11.53
C PHE A 76 4.73 -6.03 -11.76
N LEU A 77 5.55 -6.33 -10.75
CA LEU A 77 6.54 -7.41 -10.81
C LEU A 77 5.86 -8.77 -11.00
N LEU A 78 4.84 -9.06 -10.20
CA LEU A 78 4.06 -10.29 -10.32
C LEU A 78 3.26 -10.33 -11.62
N PHE A 79 2.80 -9.18 -12.10
CA PHE A 79 2.12 -9.10 -13.39
C PHE A 79 3.07 -9.42 -14.55
N GLU A 80 4.27 -8.82 -14.57
CA GLU A 80 5.30 -9.15 -15.58
C GLU A 80 5.70 -10.63 -15.51
N LYS A 81 5.84 -11.20 -14.30
CA LYS A 81 6.10 -12.64 -14.10
C LYS A 81 5.09 -13.53 -14.82
N GLU A 82 3.80 -13.20 -14.76
CA GLU A 82 2.78 -13.98 -15.45
C GLU A 82 2.76 -13.70 -16.95
N LEU A 83 2.97 -12.46 -17.39
CA LEU A 83 3.00 -12.13 -18.81
C LEU A 83 4.23 -12.70 -19.54
N VAL A 84 5.33 -13.00 -18.85
CA VAL A 84 6.47 -13.70 -19.47
C VAL A 84 6.12 -15.15 -19.82
N LYS A 85 5.21 -15.78 -19.05
CA LYS A 85 4.75 -17.16 -19.33
C LYS A 85 3.77 -17.23 -20.52
N HIS A 86 3.14 -16.10 -20.84
CA HIS A 86 2.17 -15.97 -21.93
C HIS A 86 2.58 -14.82 -22.85
N PRO A 87 3.56 -15.04 -23.76
CA PRO A 87 4.17 -13.99 -24.56
C PRO A 87 3.21 -13.34 -25.56
N VAL A 88 2.20 -14.09 -26.02
CA VAL A 88 1.18 -13.56 -26.93
C VAL A 88 0.19 -12.72 -26.13
N PHE A 89 0.16 -11.42 -26.43
CA PHE A 89 -0.88 -10.54 -25.93
C PHE A 89 -2.24 -11.08 -26.38
N THR A 90 -3.08 -11.39 -25.41
CA THR A 90 -4.45 -11.80 -25.65
C THR A 90 -5.34 -10.90 -24.80
N TRP A 91 -6.38 -10.34 -25.43
CA TRP A 91 -7.44 -9.61 -24.73
C TRP A 91 -7.95 -10.37 -23.49
N THR A 92 -7.97 -11.70 -23.57
CA THR A 92 -8.32 -12.61 -22.47
C THR A 92 -7.43 -12.45 -21.24
N THR A 93 -6.13 -12.16 -21.41
CA THR A 93 -5.19 -11.95 -20.30
C THR A 93 -5.45 -10.62 -19.59
N LEU A 94 -5.68 -9.55 -20.35
CA LEU A 94 -6.08 -8.24 -19.81
C LEU A 94 -7.42 -8.34 -19.08
N TYR A 95 -8.42 -8.94 -19.73
CA TYR A 95 -9.75 -9.15 -19.17
C TYR A 95 -9.71 -9.94 -17.86
N LYS A 96 -8.96 -11.05 -17.81
CA LYS A 96 -8.80 -11.86 -16.60
C LYS A 96 -8.16 -11.07 -15.45
N ARG A 97 -7.18 -10.20 -15.74
CA ARG A 97 -6.51 -9.37 -14.74
C ARG A 97 -7.41 -8.28 -14.20
N LEU A 98 -8.06 -7.56 -15.10
CA LEU A 98 -9.04 -6.54 -14.75
C LEU A 98 -10.14 -7.15 -13.89
N ASN A 99 -10.74 -8.27 -14.29
CA ASN A 99 -11.78 -8.92 -13.49
C ASN A 99 -11.29 -9.33 -12.09
N ARG A 100 -10.08 -9.87 -11.97
CA ARG A 100 -9.51 -10.26 -10.68
C ARG A 100 -9.38 -9.07 -9.71
N LEU A 101 -9.22 -7.85 -10.22
CA LEU A 101 -9.13 -6.63 -9.42
C LEU A 101 -10.47 -5.88 -9.30
N LEU A 102 -11.28 -5.89 -10.35
CA LEU A 102 -12.59 -5.26 -10.40
C LEU A 102 -13.55 -5.93 -9.42
N ILE A 103 -13.56 -7.27 -9.34
CA ILE A 103 -14.42 -8.00 -8.39
C ILE A 103 -14.21 -7.52 -6.95
N PRO A 104 -12.98 -7.56 -6.37
CA PRO A 104 -12.77 -7.05 -5.02
C PRO A 104 -13.04 -5.55 -4.91
N THR A 105 -12.67 -4.75 -5.92
CA THR A 105 -12.88 -3.29 -5.88
C THR A 105 -14.36 -2.96 -5.80
N VAL A 106 -15.18 -3.49 -6.72
CA VAL A 106 -16.62 -3.29 -6.75
C VAL A 106 -17.26 -3.80 -5.47
N PHE A 107 -16.88 -4.99 -4.99
CA PHE A 107 -17.40 -5.53 -3.74
C PHE A 107 -17.18 -4.56 -2.55
N TRP A 108 -15.93 -4.13 -2.34
CA TRP A 108 -15.61 -3.27 -1.19
C TRP A 108 -16.17 -1.86 -1.33
N PHE A 109 -16.27 -1.35 -2.55
CA PHE A 109 -16.90 -0.06 -2.84
C PHE A 109 -18.40 -0.13 -2.53
N LEU A 110 -19.08 -1.20 -2.94
CA LEU A 110 -20.50 -1.41 -2.63
C LEU A 110 -20.75 -1.54 -1.13
N VAL A 111 -19.97 -2.37 -0.42
CA VAL A 111 -20.08 -2.51 1.05
C VAL A 111 -19.96 -1.15 1.73
N THR A 112 -18.95 -0.36 1.37
CA THR A 112 -18.73 0.95 1.98
C THR A 112 -19.80 1.96 1.59
N ALA A 113 -20.28 1.93 0.34
CA ALA A 113 -21.33 2.81 -0.14
C ALA A 113 -22.62 2.54 0.62
N SER A 114 -22.97 1.27 0.82
CA SER A 114 -24.11 0.87 1.64
C SER A 114 -23.96 1.37 3.07
N LEU A 115 -22.79 1.23 3.70
CA LEU A 115 -22.56 1.75 5.06
C LEU A 115 -22.74 3.28 5.13
N LYS A 116 -22.20 4.04 4.17
CA LYS A 116 -22.37 5.50 4.12
C LYS A 116 -23.84 5.92 3.91
N LEU A 117 -24.57 5.22 3.04
CA LEU A 117 -25.99 5.50 2.79
C LEU A 117 -26.86 5.17 4.02
N ILE A 118 -26.57 4.07 4.73
CA ILE A 118 -27.22 3.72 6.00
C ILE A 118 -26.97 4.81 7.05
N ASN A 119 -25.78 5.40 7.06
CA ASN A 119 -25.42 6.55 7.91
C ASN A 119 -25.95 7.90 7.40
N ARG A 120 -26.83 7.90 6.38
CA ARG A 120 -27.52 9.08 5.83
C ARG A 120 -26.61 10.10 5.13
N ASN A 121 -25.43 9.70 4.64
CA ASN A 121 -24.66 10.57 3.76
C ASN A 121 -25.43 10.82 2.44
N PRO A 122 -25.41 12.04 1.89
CA PRO A 122 -26.04 12.35 0.60
C PRO A 122 -25.52 11.44 -0.53
N LEU A 123 -26.43 10.95 -1.38
CA LEU A 123 -26.09 10.05 -2.49
C LEU A 123 -25.00 10.64 -3.40
N LEU A 124 -25.08 11.94 -3.70
CA LEU A 124 -24.12 12.63 -4.56
C LEU A 124 -22.71 12.66 -3.94
N GLU A 125 -22.61 12.80 -2.61
CA GLU A 125 -21.33 12.72 -1.87
C GLU A 125 -20.74 11.31 -1.93
N VAL A 126 -21.57 10.27 -1.80
CA VAL A 126 -21.13 8.87 -1.91
C VAL A 126 -20.62 8.57 -3.32
N ILE A 127 -21.33 9.04 -4.36
CA ILE A 127 -20.90 8.89 -5.75
C ILE A 127 -19.58 9.61 -5.99
N ALA A 128 -19.45 10.87 -5.56
CA ALA A 128 -18.20 11.63 -5.67
C ALA A 128 -17.05 10.90 -4.95
N SER A 129 -17.30 10.39 -3.74
CA SER A 129 -16.32 9.60 -2.98
C SER A 129 -15.85 8.35 -3.71
N ILE A 130 -16.72 7.67 -4.46
CA ILE A 130 -16.36 6.50 -5.27
C ILE A 130 -15.39 6.88 -6.38
N PHE A 131 -15.74 7.89 -7.17
CA PHE A 131 -14.93 8.30 -8.33
C PHE A 131 -13.59 8.90 -7.92
N ASN A 132 -13.52 9.59 -6.77
CA ASN A 132 -12.28 10.15 -6.23
C ASN A 132 -11.42 9.11 -5.47
N GLY A 133 -11.94 7.89 -5.24
CA GLY A 133 -11.26 6.89 -4.41
C GLY A 133 -11.14 7.30 -2.94
N GLU A 134 -12.13 8.05 -2.44
CA GLU A 134 -12.26 8.56 -1.07
C GLU A 134 -13.38 7.85 -0.28
N ILE A 135 -14.01 6.85 -0.90
CA ILE A 135 -15.07 6.08 -0.27
C ILE A 135 -14.59 5.40 1.03
N PHE A 136 -13.39 4.82 1.02
CA PHE A 136 -12.66 4.43 2.23
C PHE A 136 -11.17 4.71 2.10
N THR A 137 -10.47 4.71 3.23
CA THR A 137 -9.04 4.97 3.28
C THR A 137 -8.27 3.91 2.50
N GLY A 138 -7.51 4.34 1.48
CA GLY A 138 -6.78 3.43 0.59
C GLY A 138 -7.56 3.02 -0.68
N ALA A 139 -8.84 3.35 -0.83
CA ALA A 139 -9.64 2.99 -2.02
C ALA A 139 -9.01 3.47 -3.34
N TYR A 140 -8.37 4.64 -3.32
CA TYR A 140 -7.66 5.22 -4.45
C TYR A 140 -6.52 4.36 -4.99
N TYR A 141 -5.84 3.58 -4.14
CA TYR A 141 -4.82 2.63 -4.58
C TYR A 141 -5.40 1.60 -5.56
N LEU A 142 -6.62 1.10 -5.31
CA LEU A 142 -7.29 0.15 -6.20
C LEU A 142 -7.59 0.79 -7.56
N LEU A 143 -8.04 2.05 -7.56
CA LEU A 143 -8.30 2.81 -8.79
C LEU A 143 -7.01 3.02 -9.60
N ILE A 144 -5.90 3.38 -8.96
CA ILE A 144 -4.59 3.53 -9.62
C ILE A 144 -4.21 2.21 -10.32
N ILE A 145 -4.29 1.08 -9.62
CA ILE A 145 -3.91 -0.21 -10.22
C ILE A 145 -4.81 -0.52 -11.43
N ILE A 146 -6.14 -0.35 -11.31
CA ILE A 146 -7.08 -0.60 -12.41
C ILE A 146 -6.68 0.21 -13.65
N GLN A 147 -6.34 1.48 -13.46
CA GLN A 147 -5.95 2.39 -14.54
C GLN A 147 -4.56 2.07 -15.11
N PHE A 148 -3.65 1.59 -14.29
CA PHE A 148 -2.29 1.28 -14.72
C PHE A 148 -2.17 -0.05 -15.44
N ILE A 149 -3.10 -0.99 -15.25
CA ILE A 149 -3.11 -2.26 -15.99
C ILE A 149 -3.07 -2.05 -17.51
N PRO A 150 -3.97 -1.27 -18.16
CA PRO A 150 -3.91 -1.07 -19.60
C PRO A 150 -2.63 -0.33 -20.03
N VAL A 151 -2.21 0.69 -19.29
CA VAL A 151 -0.98 1.45 -19.58
C VAL A 151 0.26 0.55 -19.49
N PHE A 152 0.32 -0.31 -18.49
CA PHE A 152 1.40 -1.28 -18.32
C PHE A 152 1.52 -2.21 -19.52
N ILE A 153 0.39 -2.74 -20.00
CA ILE A 153 0.38 -3.64 -21.16
C ILE A 153 0.89 -2.90 -22.40
N LEU A 154 0.40 -1.68 -22.65
CA LEU A 154 0.81 -0.87 -23.80
C LEU A 154 2.31 -0.54 -23.77
N LEU A 155 2.84 -0.21 -22.59
CA LEU A 155 4.23 0.23 -22.42
C LEU A 155 5.20 -0.91 -22.05
N ARG A 156 4.70 -2.14 -21.90
CA ARG A 156 5.47 -3.29 -21.39
C ARG A 156 6.81 -3.48 -22.10
N SER A 157 6.81 -3.45 -23.43
CA SER A 157 8.02 -3.66 -24.25
C SER A 157 9.06 -2.57 -24.01
N TRP A 158 8.61 -1.35 -23.74
CA TRP A 158 9.43 -0.18 -23.45
C TRP A 158 10.00 -0.24 -22.03
N LEU A 159 9.18 -0.52 -21.01
CA LEU A 159 9.57 -0.51 -19.58
C LEU A 159 10.62 -1.57 -19.18
N ASN A 160 10.96 -2.50 -20.08
CA ASN A 160 11.88 -3.59 -19.81
C ASN A 160 13.38 -3.22 -19.96
N LYS A 161 13.71 -2.02 -20.42
CA LYS A 161 15.09 -1.60 -20.70
C LYS A 161 15.64 -0.73 -19.57
N LEU A 162 16.95 -0.81 -19.29
CA LEU A 162 17.58 0.03 -18.27
C LEU A 162 17.44 1.53 -18.62
N LEU A 163 17.64 1.88 -19.89
CA LEU A 163 17.51 3.26 -20.36
C LEU A 163 16.10 3.83 -20.11
N THR A 164 15.06 3.04 -20.34
CA THR A 164 13.67 3.49 -20.16
C THR A 164 13.30 3.60 -18.69
N LEU A 165 13.85 2.74 -17.84
CA LEU A 165 13.77 2.92 -16.38
C LEU A 165 14.43 4.24 -15.96
N ILE A 166 15.66 4.52 -16.44
CA ILE A 166 16.37 5.77 -16.13
C ILE A 166 15.56 6.98 -16.59
N ILE A 167 15.07 6.97 -17.84
CA ILE A 167 14.20 8.04 -18.37
C ILE A 167 12.97 8.23 -17.48
N THR A 168 12.33 7.13 -17.08
CA THR A 168 11.14 7.19 -16.22
C THR A 168 11.45 7.79 -14.85
N ILE A 169 12.59 7.41 -14.25
CA ILE A 169 13.05 7.98 -12.97
C ILE A 169 13.33 9.48 -13.13
N CYS A 170 14.01 9.89 -14.20
CA CYS A 170 14.30 11.29 -14.47
C CYS A 170 13.02 12.11 -14.67
N LEU A 171 12.06 11.62 -15.47
CA LEU A 171 10.77 12.28 -15.67
C LEU A 171 9.99 12.42 -14.37
N GLN A 172 9.95 11.37 -13.55
CA GLN A 172 9.32 11.40 -12.24
C GLN A 172 10.03 12.37 -11.28
N GLY A 173 11.36 12.42 -11.33
CA GLY A 173 12.16 13.39 -10.58
C GLY A 173 11.86 14.83 -10.98
N LEU A 174 11.76 15.12 -12.27
CA LEU A 174 11.38 16.45 -12.78
C LEU A 174 9.98 16.87 -12.31
N VAL A 175 9.02 15.95 -12.27
CA VAL A 175 7.69 16.18 -11.69
C VAL A 175 7.78 16.59 -10.22
N PHE A 176 8.58 15.89 -9.41
CA PHE A 176 8.73 16.24 -8.00
C PHE A 176 9.47 17.55 -7.80
N ILE A 177 10.52 17.82 -8.60
CA ILE A 177 11.21 19.12 -8.61
C ILE A 177 10.25 20.25 -8.96
N TYR A 178 9.42 20.07 -9.99
CA TYR A 178 8.39 21.04 -10.36
C TYR A 178 7.45 21.32 -9.19
N ILE A 179 6.97 20.28 -8.51
CA ILE A 179 6.08 20.46 -7.36
C ILE A 179 6.79 21.17 -6.21
N TYR A 180 8.02 20.81 -5.91
CA TYR A 180 8.85 21.48 -4.90
C TYR A 180 9.15 22.94 -5.24
N SER A 181 9.09 23.30 -6.52
CA SER A 181 9.27 24.68 -6.96
C SER A 181 7.99 25.54 -6.86
N ILE A 182 6.79 24.94 -6.83
CA ILE A 182 5.49 25.66 -6.82
C ILE A 182 5.45 26.82 -5.80
N PRO A 183 5.85 26.67 -4.53
CA PRO A 183 5.76 27.72 -3.52
C PRO A 183 6.63 28.95 -3.82
N PHE A 184 7.58 28.82 -4.74
CA PHE A 184 8.50 29.88 -5.15
C PHE A 184 8.08 30.50 -6.50
N MET A 185 6.98 30.04 -7.11
CA MET A 185 6.47 30.56 -8.37
C MET A 185 5.52 31.75 -8.13
N PRO A 186 5.50 32.75 -9.03
CA PRO A 186 4.59 33.89 -8.90
C PRO A 186 3.10 33.48 -8.92
N ASP A 187 2.75 32.46 -9.73
CA ASP A 187 1.37 31.99 -9.91
C ASP A 187 1.02 30.76 -9.02
N HIS A 188 1.70 30.60 -7.88
CA HIS A 188 1.57 29.41 -7.04
C HIS A 188 0.12 29.10 -6.63
N ASP A 189 -0.67 30.12 -6.28
CA ASP A 189 -2.07 29.94 -5.88
C ASP A 189 -2.93 29.28 -6.97
N TYR A 190 -2.77 29.72 -8.23
CA TYR A 190 -3.49 29.14 -9.37
C TYR A 190 -3.08 27.69 -9.62
N ILE A 191 -1.79 27.37 -9.47
CA ILE A 191 -1.27 26.01 -9.65
C ILE A 191 -1.78 25.11 -8.52
N LEU A 192 -1.74 25.57 -7.27
CA LEU A 192 -2.24 24.83 -6.12
C LEU A 192 -3.74 24.56 -6.25
N GLU A 193 -4.53 25.56 -6.68
CA GLU A 193 -5.95 25.38 -6.91
C GLU A 193 -6.22 24.37 -8.05
N GLY A 194 -5.46 24.43 -9.14
CA GLY A 194 -5.50 23.43 -10.20
C GLY A 194 -5.21 22.01 -9.69
N LEU A 195 -4.19 21.85 -8.84
CA LEU A 195 -3.87 20.57 -8.22
C LEU A 195 -4.95 20.09 -7.24
N ARG A 196 -5.60 21.00 -6.50
CA ARG A 196 -6.73 20.69 -5.61
C ARG A 196 -7.98 20.28 -6.38
N ILE A 197 -8.29 20.94 -7.50
CA ILE A 197 -9.39 20.57 -8.40
C ILE A 197 -9.16 19.17 -8.96
N ILE A 198 -7.91 18.87 -9.36
CA ILE A 198 -7.54 17.52 -9.81
C ILE A 198 -7.58 16.53 -8.64
N ASN A 199 -7.31 17.01 -7.41
CA ASN A 199 -7.24 16.34 -6.09
C ASN A 199 -6.23 15.18 -6.04
N ARG A 200 -6.31 14.25 -6.98
CA ARG A 200 -5.45 13.08 -7.03
C ARG A 200 -5.06 12.78 -8.47
N PRO A 201 -4.08 13.48 -9.05
CA PRO A 201 -3.65 13.26 -10.43
C PRO A 201 -3.22 11.80 -10.58
N LEU A 202 -4.02 11.05 -11.32
CA LEU A 202 -4.06 9.59 -11.28
C LEU A 202 -2.76 8.92 -11.72
N PHE A 203 -2.00 9.57 -12.60
CA PHE A 203 -0.83 8.98 -13.26
C PHE A 203 0.51 9.51 -12.78
N ILE A 204 0.57 10.78 -12.38
CA ILE A 204 1.82 11.54 -12.36
C ILE A 204 2.76 11.07 -11.23
N TYR A 205 2.24 10.57 -10.11
CA TYR A 205 3.07 10.19 -8.95
C TYR A 205 3.52 8.73 -8.93
N TRP A 206 2.86 7.89 -9.73
CA TRP A 206 2.90 6.44 -9.51
C TRP A 206 3.60 5.68 -10.63
N PHE A 207 3.79 6.33 -11.78
CA PHE A 207 4.24 5.69 -13.01
C PHE A 207 5.58 4.98 -12.87
N VAL A 208 6.52 5.52 -12.09
CA VAL A 208 7.84 4.90 -11.90
C VAL A 208 7.79 3.54 -11.19
N TYR A 209 6.81 3.32 -10.31
CA TYR A 209 6.69 2.06 -9.56
C TYR A 209 6.30 0.89 -10.44
N MET A 210 5.54 1.17 -11.51
CA MET A 210 5.23 0.24 -12.57
C MET A 210 6.50 -0.14 -13.37
N ALA A 211 7.33 0.85 -13.71
CA ALA A 211 8.62 0.64 -14.37
C ALA A 211 9.58 -0.21 -13.50
N PHE A 212 9.67 0.10 -12.20
CA PHE A 212 10.42 -0.72 -11.24
C PHE A 212 9.92 -2.17 -11.22
N GLY A 213 8.60 -2.38 -11.23
CA GLY A 213 8.01 -3.74 -11.23
C GLY A 213 8.46 -4.58 -12.43
N ALA A 214 8.32 -4.04 -13.64
CA ALA A 214 8.78 -4.71 -14.87
C ALA A 214 10.29 -4.97 -14.85
N PHE A 215 11.09 -3.95 -14.56
CA PHE A 215 12.54 -4.06 -14.56
C PHE A 215 13.03 -5.06 -13.50
N PHE A 216 12.49 -5.01 -12.29
CA PHE A 216 12.86 -5.91 -11.20
C PHE A 216 12.56 -7.37 -11.50
N TRP A 217 11.46 -7.66 -12.19
CA TRP A 217 11.22 -9.04 -12.63
C TRP A 217 12.27 -9.50 -13.64
N LYS A 218 12.55 -8.70 -14.67
CA LYS A 218 13.52 -9.05 -15.73
C LYS A 218 14.94 -9.22 -15.20
N LYS A 219 15.30 -8.45 -14.17
CA LYS A 219 16.61 -8.47 -13.52
C LYS A 219 16.56 -9.11 -12.13
N TRP A 220 15.58 -9.99 -11.88
CA TRP A 220 15.36 -10.55 -10.54
C TRP A 220 16.60 -11.27 -9.99
N SER A 221 17.26 -12.10 -10.82
CA SER A 221 18.49 -12.80 -10.42
C SER A 221 19.61 -11.84 -10.00
N PHE A 222 19.82 -10.78 -10.79
CA PHE A 222 20.80 -9.74 -10.49
C PHE A 222 20.48 -8.99 -9.19
N ILE A 223 19.20 -8.63 -8.96
CA ILE A 223 18.77 -7.94 -7.73
C ILE A 223 18.96 -8.82 -6.51
N VAL A 224 18.62 -10.11 -6.62
CA VAL A 224 18.85 -11.08 -5.55
C VAL A 224 20.34 -11.23 -5.26
N GLU A 225 21.19 -11.31 -6.28
CA GLU A 225 22.64 -11.40 -6.12
C GLU A 225 23.21 -10.14 -5.46
N LEU A 226 22.79 -8.96 -5.92
CA LEU A 226 23.18 -7.69 -5.31
C LEU A 226 22.73 -7.61 -3.85
N SER A 227 21.49 -7.98 -3.55
CA SER A 227 20.94 -8.03 -2.19
C SER A 227 21.70 -9.00 -1.27
N LYS A 228 22.27 -10.09 -1.81
CA LYS A 228 23.13 -11.03 -1.06
C LYS A 228 24.51 -10.44 -0.76
N LYS A 229 25.09 -9.69 -1.70
CA LYS A 229 26.43 -9.08 -1.55
C LYS A 229 26.45 -7.92 -0.55
N ILE A 230 25.30 -7.28 -0.30
CA ILE A 230 25.19 -6.18 0.66
C ILE A 230 25.22 -6.74 2.10
N PRO A 231 26.22 -6.37 2.93
CA PRO A 231 26.29 -6.83 4.31
C PRO A 231 25.14 -6.25 5.16
N ILE A 232 24.81 -6.92 6.27
CA ILE A 232 23.70 -6.53 7.16
C ILE A 232 23.86 -5.10 7.68
N SER A 233 25.08 -4.70 8.05
CA SER A 233 25.37 -3.33 8.50
C SER A 233 25.00 -2.28 7.45
N LEU A 234 25.29 -2.54 6.17
CA LEU A 234 24.92 -1.64 5.07
C LEU A 234 23.41 -1.66 4.82
N LYS A 235 22.71 -2.79 4.99
CA LYS A 235 21.23 -2.83 4.91
C LYS A 235 20.60 -1.97 6.00
N ILE A 236 21.09 -2.07 7.25
CA ILE A 236 20.64 -1.23 8.35
C ILE A 236 20.89 0.25 8.01
N PHE A 237 22.10 0.58 7.57
CA PHE A 237 22.44 1.95 7.16
C PHE A 237 21.51 2.48 6.05
N LEU A 238 21.22 1.68 5.02
CA LEU A 238 20.32 2.06 3.93
C LEU A 238 18.89 2.31 4.43
N LEU A 239 18.36 1.45 5.32
CA LEU A 239 17.02 1.61 5.90
C LEU A 239 16.94 2.83 6.82
N THR A 240 17.94 3.04 7.67
CA THR A 240 18.02 4.21 8.55
C THR A 240 18.18 5.49 7.73
N SER A 241 19.04 5.50 6.71
CA SER A 241 19.24 6.66 5.83
C SER A 241 17.97 6.99 5.06
N TYR A 242 17.29 6.00 4.50
CA TYR A 242 15.98 6.21 3.87
C TYR A 242 14.98 6.83 4.86
N SER A 243 14.89 6.27 6.07
CA SER A 243 13.97 6.77 7.09
C SER A 243 14.26 8.21 7.48
N LEU A 244 15.54 8.59 7.60
CA LEU A 244 15.95 9.97 7.87
C LEU A 244 15.62 10.89 6.70
N ILE A 245 15.90 10.49 5.45
CA ILE A 245 15.57 11.30 4.26
C ILE A 245 14.06 11.54 4.19
N GLN A 246 13.24 10.50 4.36
CA GLN A 246 11.78 10.62 4.36
C GLN A 246 11.28 11.50 5.51
N PHE A 247 11.89 11.38 6.69
CA PHE A 247 11.60 12.24 7.85
C PHE A 247 11.84 13.72 7.51
N PHE A 248 13.02 14.05 6.97
CA PHE A 248 13.38 15.42 6.61
C PHE A 248 12.54 15.98 5.47
N GLU A 249 12.40 15.22 4.38
CA GLU A 249 11.61 15.62 3.21
C GLU A 249 10.16 15.88 3.61
N PHE A 250 9.54 14.96 4.36
CA PHE A 250 8.17 15.14 4.79
C PHE A 250 7.99 16.38 5.67
N ARG A 251 8.89 16.59 6.64
CA ARG A 251 8.85 17.76 7.52
C ARG A 251 8.99 19.05 6.72
N TRP A 252 9.94 19.08 5.78
CA TRP A 252 10.18 20.23 4.91
C TRP A 252 8.95 20.52 4.04
N SER A 253 8.41 19.51 3.36
CA SER A 253 7.19 19.64 2.56
C SER A 253 6.00 20.09 3.41
N PHE A 254 5.88 19.63 4.65
CA PHE A 254 4.78 20.05 5.53
C PHE A 254 4.88 21.52 5.90
N LEU A 255 6.08 22.02 6.21
CA LEU A 255 6.29 23.41 6.57
C LEU A 255 6.02 24.36 5.39
N ILE A 256 6.33 23.94 4.17
CA ILE A 256 6.17 24.76 2.98
C ILE A 256 4.75 24.72 2.43
N PHE A 257 4.22 23.52 2.23
CA PHE A 257 2.91 23.35 1.59
C PHE A 257 1.75 23.36 2.57
N LYS A 258 1.98 23.25 3.88
CA LYS A 258 0.93 23.15 4.92
C LYS A 258 -0.15 22.10 4.61
N SER A 259 0.23 21.01 3.92
CA SER A 259 -0.66 19.95 3.44
C SER A 259 -1.67 20.36 2.34
N GLU A 260 -1.40 21.44 1.60
CA GLU A 260 -2.32 21.96 0.57
C GLU A 260 -2.25 21.26 -0.79
N ILE A 261 -1.24 20.41 -1.02
CA ILE A 261 -1.09 19.63 -2.26
C ILE A 261 -1.59 18.20 -2.03
N PRO A 262 -2.70 17.77 -2.63
CA PRO A 262 -3.18 16.41 -2.52
C PRO A 262 -2.61 15.47 -3.63
N PRO A 263 -2.36 14.16 -3.35
CA PRO A 263 -2.28 13.54 -2.03
C PRO A 263 -0.90 13.82 -1.41
N PHE A 264 -0.85 14.76 -0.47
CA PHE A 264 0.36 15.29 0.16
C PHE A 264 1.34 14.21 0.65
N GLU A 265 0.79 13.10 1.11
CA GLU A 265 1.49 11.94 1.64
C GLU A 265 2.48 11.31 0.64
N TYR A 266 2.22 11.44 -0.67
CA TYR A 266 2.98 10.75 -1.72
C TYR A 266 3.73 11.70 -2.65
N VAL A 267 3.72 12.99 -2.36
CA VAL A 267 4.53 14.02 -3.05
C VAL A 267 5.94 14.07 -2.46
N ASN A 268 6.56 12.89 -2.31
CA ASN A 268 7.85 12.71 -1.67
C ASN A 268 8.77 11.93 -2.60
N PHE A 269 9.87 12.55 -3.05
CA PHE A 269 10.85 11.87 -3.90
C PHE A 269 11.44 10.65 -3.19
N SER A 270 11.60 10.70 -1.87
CA SER A 270 12.07 9.57 -1.06
C SER A 270 11.18 8.32 -1.14
N CYS A 271 9.89 8.45 -1.50
CA CYS A 271 9.04 7.29 -1.78
C CYS A 271 9.57 6.44 -2.94
N MET A 272 10.23 7.04 -3.94
CA MET A 272 10.91 6.30 -5.01
C MET A 272 12.11 5.52 -4.50
N LEU A 273 12.93 6.17 -3.66
CA LEU A 273 14.11 5.56 -3.05
C LEU A 273 13.73 4.35 -2.19
N SER A 274 12.58 4.42 -1.50
CA SER A 274 12.07 3.36 -0.62
C SER A 274 11.99 1.99 -1.33
N VAL A 275 11.56 1.98 -2.59
CA VAL A 275 11.41 0.75 -3.38
C VAL A 275 12.77 0.13 -3.66
N VAL A 276 13.75 0.93 -4.07
CA VAL A 276 15.11 0.43 -4.33
C VAL A 276 15.73 -0.10 -3.04
N VAL A 277 15.66 0.67 -1.95
CA VAL A 277 16.22 0.28 -0.64
C VAL A 277 15.60 -1.02 -0.13
N LEU A 278 14.28 -1.16 -0.18
CA LEU A 278 13.59 -2.35 0.33
C LEU A 278 13.87 -3.59 -0.51
N PHE A 279 13.92 -3.48 -1.84
CA PHE A 279 14.31 -4.62 -2.66
C PHE A 279 15.77 -5.02 -2.44
N LEU A 280 16.69 -4.06 -2.31
CA LEU A 280 18.09 -4.36 -1.99
C LEU A 280 18.26 -5.01 -0.61
N CYS A 281 17.45 -4.61 0.38
CA CYS A 281 17.53 -5.18 1.72
C CYS A 281 16.92 -6.59 1.80
N PHE A 282 15.76 -6.80 1.16
CA PHE A 282 14.92 -7.98 1.41
C PHE A 282 14.86 -9.00 0.26
N ALA A 283 15.28 -8.69 -0.98
CA ALA A 283 15.11 -9.61 -2.11
C ALA A 283 15.85 -10.96 -1.95
N SER A 284 17.00 -10.96 -1.26
CA SER A 284 17.81 -12.15 -1.01
C SER A 284 17.32 -13.06 0.12
N ILE A 285 16.34 -12.61 0.90
CA ILE A 285 15.90 -13.29 2.11
C ILE A 285 15.11 -14.56 1.77
N GLN A 286 15.43 -15.65 2.46
CA GLN A 286 14.86 -16.98 2.25
C GLN A 286 14.00 -17.41 3.45
N GLU A 287 13.03 -18.29 3.19
CA GLU A 287 12.06 -18.76 4.20
C GLU A 287 12.75 -19.48 5.38
N ASN A 288 13.77 -20.29 5.10
CA ASN A 288 14.54 -21.05 6.08
C ASN A 288 15.36 -20.20 7.06
N GLN A 289 15.52 -18.90 6.81
CA GLN A 289 16.24 -17.99 7.70
C GLN A 289 15.42 -17.54 8.91
N PHE A 290 14.11 -17.84 8.91
CA PHE A 290 13.20 -17.47 9.99
C PHE A 290 12.67 -18.67 10.76
N PRO A 291 12.31 -18.50 12.03
CA PRO A 291 11.51 -19.46 12.77
C PRO A 291 10.15 -19.74 12.09
N ILE A 292 9.65 -20.97 12.26
CA ILE A 292 8.41 -21.46 11.63
C ILE A 292 7.21 -20.54 11.88
N TYR A 293 7.08 -19.95 13.07
CA TYR A 293 5.97 -19.05 13.40
C TYR A 293 6.00 -17.75 12.57
N ILE A 294 7.18 -17.21 12.29
CA ILE A 294 7.35 -16.02 11.42
C ILE A 294 7.02 -16.38 9.97
N GLN A 295 7.47 -17.55 9.49
CA GLN A 295 7.16 -18.02 8.14
C GLN A 295 5.64 -18.14 7.94
N LYS A 296 4.93 -18.73 8.92
CA LYS A 296 3.47 -18.84 8.92
C LYS A 296 2.80 -17.46 8.94
N LEU A 297 3.27 -16.54 9.78
CA LEU A 297 2.72 -15.18 9.86
C LEU A 297 2.90 -14.41 8.54
N VAL A 298 4.10 -14.44 7.96
CA VAL A 298 4.40 -13.81 6.65
C VAL A 298 3.51 -14.41 5.56
N SER A 299 3.40 -15.74 5.52
CA SER A 299 2.50 -16.41 4.58
C SER A 299 1.04 -15.96 4.75
N LEU A 300 0.59 -15.82 5.99
CA LEU A 300 -0.78 -15.45 6.31
C LEU A 300 -1.08 -14.00 5.92
N LEU A 301 -0.21 -13.06 6.31
CA LEU A 301 -0.32 -11.64 5.99
C LEU A 301 -0.23 -11.39 4.48
N SER A 302 0.73 -12.04 3.78
CA SER A 302 0.84 -11.92 2.31
C SER A 302 -0.41 -12.46 1.61
N LYS A 303 -0.94 -13.61 2.05
CA LYS A 303 -2.11 -14.26 1.47
C LYS A 303 -3.40 -13.47 1.63
N TYR A 304 -3.57 -12.77 2.74
CA TYR A 304 -4.78 -11.97 3.03
C TYR A 304 -4.56 -10.47 2.89
N CYS A 305 -3.46 -10.07 2.24
CA CYS A 305 -3.05 -8.67 2.12
C CYS A 305 -4.16 -7.77 1.55
N LEU A 306 -4.88 -8.22 0.52
CA LEU A 306 -5.98 -7.46 -0.09
C LEU A 306 -7.16 -7.29 0.89
N GLY A 307 -7.56 -8.37 1.56
CA GLY A 307 -8.62 -8.32 2.57
C GLY A 307 -8.25 -7.38 3.72
N ILE A 308 -7.03 -7.50 4.26
CA ILE A 308 -6.54 -6.63 5.34
C ILE A 308 -6.55 -5.17 4.88
N PHE A 309 -6.10 -4.89 3.65
CA PHE A 309 -6.03 -3.53 3.11
C PHE A 309 -7.41 -2.87 3.07
N CYS A 310 -8.41 -3.55 2.49
CA CYS A 310 -9.76 -3.01 2.34
C CYS A 310 -10.51 -2.94 3.67
N ILE A 311 -10.47 -4.01 4.47
CA ILE A 311 -11.17 -4.09 5.75
C ILE A 311 -10.62 -3.05 6.73
N ASN A 312 -9.30 -2.90 6.80
CA ASN A 312 -8.67 -1.90 7.64
C ASN A 312 -9.17 -0.49 7.31
N GLY A 313 -9.26 -0.13 6.01
CA GLY A 313 -9.77 1.18 5.59
C GLY A 313 -11.20 1.45 6.06
N ILE A 314 -12.07 0.45 5.97
CA ILE A 314 -13.48 0.54 6.42
C ILE A 314 -13.57 0.62 7.94
N ILE A 315 -12.86 -0.25 8.66
CA ILE A 315 -12.87 -0.26 10.13
C ILE A 315 -12.27 1.02 10.70
N CYS A 316 -11.21 1.55 10.08
CA CYS A 316 -10.60 2.82 10.46
C CYS A 316 -11.63 3.96 10.42
N GLN A 317 -12.50 4.02 9.40
CA GLN A 317 -13.57 5.02 9.33
C GLN A 317 -14.60 4.85 10.45
N ILE A 318 -15.01 3.61 10.73
CA ILE A 318 -15.96 3.31 11.82
C ILE A 318 -15.36 3.73 13.16
N LEU A 319 -14.12 3.32 13.44
CA LEU A 319 -13.42 3.67 14.68
C LEU A 319 -13.17 5.17 14.78
N SER A 320 -12.86 5.87 13.69
CA SER A 320 -12.70 7.31 13.67
C SER A 320 -13.99 8.03 14.09
N SER A 321 -15.16 7.58 13.60
CA SER A 321 -16.46 8.11 14.02
C SER A 321 -16.71 7.90 15.52
N ILE A 322 -16.40 6.70 16.04
CA ILE A 322 -16.53 6.39 17.47
C ILE A 322 -15.56 7.25 18.31
N CYS A 323 -14.30 7.37 17.88
CA CYS A 323 -13.29 8.16 18.56
C CYS A 323 -13.62 9.65 18.57
N LEU A 324 -14.24 10.16 17.50
CA LEU A 324 -14.74 11.54 17.43
C LEU A 324 -15.76 11.83 18.53
N GLN A 325 -16.66 10.88 18.81
CA GLN A 325 -17.65 11.04 19.86
C GLN A 325 -17.06 10.88 21.26
N LEU A 326 -16.20 9.88 21.46
CA LEU A 326 -15.63 9.57 22.79
C LEU A 326 -14.56 10.56 23.24
N PHE A 327 -13.79 11.12 22.31
CA PHE A 327 -12.60 11.91 22.61
C PHE A 327 -12.69 13.36 22.11
N ALA A 328 -13.88 13.87 21.78
CA ALA A 328 -14.06 15.23 21.26
C ALA A 328 -13.35 16.30 22.11
N GLU A 329 -13.38 16.14 23.43
CA GLU A 329 -12.84 17.09 24.41
C GLU A 329 -11.53 16.62 25.05
N ALA A 330 -11.07 15.41 24.73
CA ALA A 330 -9.85 14.86 25.30
C ALA A 330 -8.60 15.55 24.72
N ARG A 331 -7.58 15.71 25.54
CA ARG A 331 -6.25 16.17 25.12
C ARG A 331 -5.24 15.13 25.53
N PHE A 332 -4.51 14.61 24.56
CA PHE A 332 -3.49 13.61 24.80
C PHE A 332 -2.10 14.23 24.63
N ASN A 333 -1.17 13.84 25.50
CA ASN A 333 0.25 14.13 25.30
C ASN A 333 0.86 13.17 24.26
N PHE A 334 2.07 13.48 23.81
CA PHE A 334 2.76 12.72 22.77
C PHE A 334 2.89 11.21 23.08
N TYR A 335 3.20 10.85 24.32
CA TYR A 335 3.39 9.46 24.74
C TYR A 335 2.07 8.68 24.81
N GLU A 336 1.00 9.33 25.25
CA GLU A 336 -0.36 8.77 25.23
C GLU A 336 -0.80 8.49 23.80
N ILE A 337 -0.55 9.42 22.86
CA ILE A 337 -0.90 9.23 21.46
C ILE A 337 -0.09 8.08 20.84
N LEU A 338 1.20 7.99 21.15
CA LEU A 338 2.03 6.89 20.68
C LEU A 338 1.53 5.53 21.19
N SER A 339 1.17 5.47 22.47
CA SER A 339 0.62 4.26 23.11
C SER A 339 -0.72 3.86 22.49
N LEU A 340 -1.64 4.80 22.33
CA LEU A 340 -2.93 4.58 21.68
C LEU A 340 -2.75 4.10 20.24
N LYS A 341 -1.85 4.73 19.47
CA LYS A 341 -1.56 4.36 18.09
C LYS A 341 -1.03 2.93 17.98
N LEU A 342 -0.16 2.49 18.90
CA LEU A 342 0.36 1.12 18.93
C LEU A 342 -0.74 0.10 19.26
N ILE A 343 -1.57 0.38 20.27
CA ILE A 343 -2.70 -0.49 20.64
C ILE A 343 -3.67 -0.63 19.46
N LEU A 344 -4.06 0.50 18.86
CA LEU A 344 -4.96 0.54 17.71
C LEU A 344 -4.37 -0.15 16.48
N TRP A 345 -3.05 -0.07 16.27
CA TRP A 345 -2.38 -0.78 15.19
C TRP A 345 -2.52 -2.30 15.33
N PHE A 346 -2.20 -2.85 16.50
CA PHE A 346 -2.36 -4.29 16.75
C PHE A 346 -3.83 -4.72 16.65
N LEU A 347 -4.75 -3.93 17.22
CA LEU A 347 -6.17 -4.20 17.17
C LEU A 347 -6.71 -4.21 15.74
N LEU A 348 -6.41 -3.19 14.95
CA LEU A 348 -6.83 -3.08 13.55
C LEU A 348 -6.26 -4.23 12.71
N LEU A 349 -4.99 -4.59 12.91
CA LEU A 349 -4.36 -5.69 12.19
C LEU A 349 -5.05 -7.02 12.52
N ALA A 350 -5.30 -7.27 13.81
CA ALA A 350 -5.94 -8.50 14.29
C ALA A 350 -7.39 -8.63 13.77
N ILE A 351 -8.19 -7.57 13.85
CA ILE A 351 -9.58 -7.58 13.36
C ILE A 351 -9.60 -7.75 11.84
N SER A 352 -8.79 -6.98 11.11
CA SER A 352 -8.77 -7.02 9.65
C SER A 352 -8.32 -8.38 9.12
N LEU A 353 -7.32 -8.99 9.76
CA LEU A 353 -6.88 -10.34 9.42
C LEU A 353 -7.94 -11.39 9.76
N SER A 354 -8.54 -11.32 10.95
CA SER A 354 -9.56 -12.28 11.40
C SER A 354 -10.79 -12.26 10.49
N LEU A 355 -11.28 -11.08 10.12
CA LEU A 355 -12.39 -10.92 9.17
C LEU A 355 -12.01 -11.38 7.77
N SER A 356 -10.78 -11.12 7.31
CA SER A 356 -10.31 -11.63 6.01
C SER A 356 -10.33 -13.16 5.96
N ILE A 357 -9.90 -13.82 7.04
CA ILE A 357 -9.94 -15.27 7.17
C ILE A 357 -11.40 -15.76 7.18
N LEU A 358 -12.26 -15.12 7.96
CA LEU A 358 -13.67 -15.47 8.07
C LEU A 358 -14.41 -15.36 6.72
N LEU A 359 -14.25 -14.24 6.00
CA LEU A 359 -14.85 -14.06 4.68
C LEU A 359 -14.35 -15.10 3.68
N ASN A 360 -13.07 -15.47 3.75
CA ASN A 360 -12.55 -16.57 2.95
C ASN A 360 -13.19 -17.93 3.30
N CYS A 361 -13.47 -18.20 4.57
CA CYS A 361 -14.15 -19.42 5.00
C CYS A 361 -15.62 -19.48 4.51
N VAL A 362 -16.28 -18.33 4.38
CA VAL A 362 -17.65 -18.21 3.83
C VAL A 362 -17.67 -18.25 2.30
N GLY A 363 -16.50 -18.38 1.64
CA GLY A 363 -16.40 -18.56 0.18
C GLY A 363 -16.01 -17.30 -0.59
N LEU A 364 -15.82 -16.16 0.06
CA LEU A 364 -15.46 -14.88 -0.58
C LEU A 364 -13.95 -14.75 -0.88
N LYS A 365 -13.32 -15.84 -1.34
CA LYS A 365 -11.86 -15.93 -1.52
C LYS A 365 -11.32 -14.87 -2.51
N ALA A 366 -12.08 -14.57 -3.56
CA ALA A 366 -11.69 -13.62 -4.60
C ALA A 366 -11.63 -12.16 -4.12
N VAL A 367 -12.27 -11.86 -2.99
CA VAL A 367 -12.39 -10.51 -2.45
C VAL A 367 -11.28 -10.19 -1.43
N VAL A 368 -10.68 -11.22 -0.84
CA VAL A 368 -9.76 -11.10 0.31
C VAL A 368 -8.35 -11.63 0.08
N ARG A 369 -8.07 -12.33 -1.04
CA ARG A 369 -6.78 -12.99 -1.32
C ARG A 369 -5.98 -12.40 -2.49
#